data_AF-A0A928Z6Y2-F1
#
_entry.id   AF-A0A928Z6Y2-F1
#
_cell.length_a   1.000
_cell.length_b   1.000
_cell.length_c   1.000
_cell.angle_alpha   90.00
_cell.angle_beta   90.00
_cell.angle_gamma   90.00
#
_symmetry.space_group_name_H-M   'P 1'
#
loop_
_entity.id
_entity.type
_entity.pdbx_description
1 polymer ?
#
loop_
_entity_poly.entity_id
_entity_poly.type
_entity_poly.pdbx_seq_one_letter_code
_entity_poly.pdbx_strand_id
1 'polypeptide(L)'
;MDQTQATYPKGSALYRGWHALERKLGGMDIVDFDLIASTECATFTSRNQVLLALESAHRSIAGTDLASQFNRDRLNASIYYLQACLGEQVPFEEYVLNTMGAAPKRFSELQLVESFAQVNELLGEIGLRFSSEYKEAYQKQCLISDKSSVKEKINQQLGKWLNHLSKHITVPELDHVSVSFADVDAYWSNWVNGSVRDGFELRVNLHPRVKYLKGAPSLLAAHEYCGHLVQVQQWALNMAHGTIEPSYGFSTVHSPEAFMMEGLADVLVYILVDDAELDFDEQLARQLSWHSRLLSNNIHYLINTGHSFRDVFAYYRKYAPFAEDVTIESSIRDRSNDPLGRTYQYVYGIALDYFRQVFEGQPDRVAEFLPKLYQRPYTKTQLDQLFGLNDR
;
A
#
# COMPACT_ATOMS: atom_id res chain seq x y z
N MET A 1 8.81 -35.01 -34.93
CA MET A 1 8.23 -35.24 -33.58
C MET A 1 7.94 -33.87 -33.02
N ASP A 2 6.70 -33.44 -33.18
CA ASP A 2 6.17 -32.19 -32.63
C ASP A 2 6.25 -32.21 -31.11
N GLN A 3 7.09 -31.34 -30.55
CA GLN A 3 6.90 -30.90 -29.18
C GLN A 3 5.72 -29.94 -29.21
N THR A 4 4.56 -30.43 -28.77
CA THR A 4 3.44 -29.59 -28.35
C THR A 4 3.95 -28.64 -27.27
N GLN A 5 4.33 -27.42 -27.66
CA GLN A 5 4.41 -26.28 -26.76
C GLN A 5 3.03 -26.15 -26.13
N ALA A 6 2.90 -26.57 -24.88
CA ALA A 6 1.74 -26.20 -24.08
C ALA A 6 1.69 -24.67 -24.11
N THR A 7 0.70 -24.11 -24.80
CA THR A 7 0.40 -22.69 -24.79
C THR A 7 -0.06 -22.36 -23.38
N TYR A 8 0.89 -21.94 -22.54
CA TYR A 8 0.61 -21.47 -21.20
C TYR A 8 -0.38 -20.31 -21.27
N PRO A 9 -1.30 -20.19 -20.31
CA PRO A 9 -2.16 -19.01 -20.23
C PRO A 9 -1.24 -17.79 -20.16
N LYS A 10 -1.48 -16.78 -21.00
CA LYS A 10 -0.86 -15.47 -20.85
C LYS A 10 -1.03 -15.02 -19.39
N GLY A 11 -0.05 -14.31 -18.82
CA GLY A 11 -0.01 -13.99 -17.38
C GLY A 11 -1.33 -13.45 -16.82
N SER A 12 -2.13 -12.76 -17.64
CA SER A 12 -3.47 -12.28 -17.30
C SER A 12 -4.51 -13.34 -16.98
N ALA A 13 -4.56 -14.41 -17.77
CA ALA A 13 -5.48 -15.51 -17.53
C ALA A 13 -5.12 -16.26 -16.24
N LEU A 14 -3.83 -16.38 -15.92
CA LEU A 14 -3.34 -17.01 -14.69
C LEU A 14 -3.87 -16.28 -13.45
N TYR A 15 -3.59 -14.98 -13.32
CA TYR A 15 -3.99 -14.22 -12.13
C TYR A 15 -5.50 -14.15 -11.94
N ARG A 16 -6.28 -14.00 -13.02
CA ARG A 16 -7.75 -14.05 -12.93
C ARG A 16 -8.27 -15.42 -12.52
N GLY A 17 -7.66 -16.48 -13.03
CA GLY A 17 -8.01 -17.84 -12.63
C GLY A 17 -7.74 -18.10 -11.15
N TRP A 18 -6.60 -17.63 -10.65
CA TRP A 18 -6.26 -17.71 -9.23
C TRP A 18 -7.22 -16.88 -8.38
N HIS A 19 -7.49 -15.63 -8.77
CA HIS A 19 -8.46 -14.77 -8.11
C HIS A 19 -9.85 -15.42 -8.00
N ALA A 20 -10.35 -16.01 -9.10
CA ALA A 20 -11.62 -16.72 -9.10
C ALA A 20 -11.61 -17.96 -8.18
N LEU A 21 -10.49 -18.69 -8.11
CA LEU A 21 -10.31 -19.80 -7.18
C LEU A 21 -10.40 -19.33 -5.72
N GLU A 22 -9.68 -18.28 -5.34
CA GLU A 22 -9.68 -17.79 -3.96
C GLU A 22 -11.07 -17.31 -3.54
N ARG A 23 -11.77 -16.53 -4.38
CA ARG A 23 -13.17 -16.14 -4.10
C ARG A 23 -14.08 -17.33 -3.86
N LYS A 24 -13.94 -18.40 -4.65
CA LYS A 24 -14.71 -19.65 -4.47
C LYS A 24 -14.40 -20.35 -3.15
N LEU A 25 -13.15 -20.27 -2.69
CA LEU A 25 -12.70 -20.85 -1.42
C LEU A 25 -12.98 -19.95 -0.20
N GLY A 26 -13.54 -18.74 -0.40
CA GLY A 26 -13.68 -17.75 0.66
C GLY A 26 -12.35 -17.12 1.09
N GLY A 27 -11.33 -17.19 0.23
CA GLY A 27 -10.04 -16.54 0.40
C GLY A 27 -10.06 -15.06 0.03
N MET A 28 -8.90 -14.43 0.15
CA MET A 28 -8.70 -13.02 -0.19
C MET A 28 -8.65 -12.80 -1.71
N ASP A 29 -9.02 -11.60 -2.13
CA ASP A 29 -8.84 -11.17 -3.51
C ASP A 29 -7.34 -11.12 -3.86
N ILE A 30 -6.97 -11.78 -4.97
CA ILE A 30 -5.57 -11.88 -5.44
C ILE A 30 -5.19 -10.70 -6.32
N VAL A 31 -6.17 -10.17 -7.06
CA VAL A 31 -6.00 -9.09 -8.01
C VAL A 31 -6.65 -7.90 -7.37
N ASP A 32 -5.88 -6.83 -7.30
CA ASP A 32 -6.30 -5.56 -6.71
C ASP A 32 -6.80 -4.62 -7.83
N PHE A 33 -5.96 -4.32 -8.82
CA PHE A 33 -6.36 -3.67 -10.07
C PHE A 33 -6.20 -4.58 -11.29
N ASP A 34 -7.19 -4.63 -12.17
CA ASP A 34 -7.15 -5.30 -13.48
C ASP A 34 -7.18 -4.27 -14.61
N LEU A 35 -6.01 -3.96 -15.17
CA LEU A 35 -5.83 -2.94 -16.20
C LEU A 35 -5.92 -3.49 -17.63
N ILE A 36 -6.23 -4.79 -17.78
CA ILE A 36 -6.18 -5.46 -19.09
C ILE A 36 -7.59 -5.70 -19.64
N ALA A 37 -7.82 -5.21 -20.86
CA ALA A 37 -9.12 -5.35 -21.55
C ALA A 37 -9.52 -6.82 -21.84
N SER A 38 -8.55 -7.69 -22.17
CA SER A 38 -8.79 -9.13 -22.40
C SER A 38 -9.58 -9.73 -21.24
N THR A 39 -10.51 -10.65 -21.51
CA THR A 39 -11.33 -11.34 -20.50
C THR A 39 -10.88 -12.78 -20.24
N GLU A 40 -9.75 -13.20 -20.84
CA GLU A 40 -9.23 -14.56 -20.65
C GLU A 40 -9.00 -14.84 -19.17
N CYS A 41 -9.40 -16.05 -18.74
CA CYS A 41 -9.35 -16.52 -17.36
C CYS A 41 -9.03 -18.02 -17.36
N ALA A 42 -7.94 -18.41 -16.70
CA ALA A 42 -7.59 -19.81 -16.52
C ALA A 42 -8.53 -20.46 -15.50
N THR A 43 -8.70 -21.78 -15.58
CA THR A 43 -9.46 -22.53 -14.58
C THR A 43 -8.51 -23.31 -13.69
N PHE A 44 -8.64 -23.13 -12.38
CA PHE A 44 -7.91 -23.90 -11.38
C PHE A 44 -8.88 -24.56 -10.41
N THR A 45 -8.50 -25.73 -9.90
CA THR A 45 -9.28 -26.48 -8.91
C THR A 45 -8.62 -26.53 -7.54
N SER A 46 -7.36 -26.11 -7.43
CA SER A 46 -6.61 -26.06 -6.17
C SER A 46 -5.46 -25.05 -6.23
N ARG A 47 -5.03 -24.57 -5.05
CA ARG A 47 -3.85 -23.70 -4.90
C ARG A 47 -2.57 -24.36 -5.44
N ASN A 48 -2.43 -25.68 -5.33
CA ASN A 48 -1.28 -26.40 -5.89
C ASN A 48 -1.21 -26.31 -7.43
N GLN A 49 -2.35 -26.33 -8.12
CA GLN A 49 -2.36 -26.12 -9.58
C GLN A 49 -1.94 -24.70 -9.96
N VAL A 50 -2.33 -23.71 -9.16
CA VAL A 50 -1.88 -22.32 -9.35
C VAL A 50 -0.36 -22.23 -9.15
N LEU A 51 0.18 -22.84 -8.10
CA LEU A 51 1.61 -22.84 -7.81
C LEU A 51 2.43 -23.40 -8.98
N LEU A 52 2.05 -24.58 -9.48
CA LEU A 52 2.72 -25.19 -10.64
C LEU A 52 2.65 -24.30 -11.90
N ALA A 53 1.52 -23.61 -12.10
CA ALA A 53 1.37 -22.67 -13.20
C ALA A 53 2.27 -21.43 -13.05
N LEU A 54 2.34 -20.85 -11.84
CA LEU A 54 3.21 -19.72 -11.52
C LEU A 54 4.69 -20.08 -11.73
N GLU A 55 5.14 -21.21 -11.20
CA GLU A 55 6.52 -21.68 -11.37
C GLU A 55 6.87 -21.93 -12.84
N SER A 56 5.93 -22.50 -13.60
CA SER A 56 6.15 -22.74 -15.02
C SER A 56 6.22 -21.43 -15.80
N ALA A 57 5.36 -20.46 -15.50
CA ALA A 57 5.40 -19.12 -16.07
C ALA A 57 6.74 -18.44 -15.72
N HIS A 58 7.18 -18.53 -14.47
CA HIS A 58 8.44 -17.95 -14.00
C HIS A 58 9.65 -18.50 -14.77
N ARG A 59 9.73 -19.83 -14.97
CA ARG A 59 10.78 -20.47 -15.79
C ARG A 59 10.73 -20.10 -17.27
N SER A 60 9.58 -19.67 -17.77
CA SER A 60 9.39 -19.35 -19.19
C SER A 60 9.76 -17.91 -19.57
N ILE A 61 9.97 -17.02 -18.59
CA ILE A 61 10.34 -15.63 -18.90
C ILE A 61 11.76 -15.59 -19.47
N ALA A 62 11.87 -15.24 -20.74
CA ALA A 62 13.12 -14.94 -21.42
C ALA A 62 13.39 -13.42 -21.41
N GLY A 63 14.67 -13.03 -21.56
CA GLY A 63 15.06 -11.62 -21.70
C GLY A 63 15.51 -10.95 -20.40
N THR A 64 16.20 -9.82 -20.54
CA THR A 64 16.79 -9.05 -19.43
C THR A 64 16.33 -7.59 -19.41
N ASP A 65 15.33 -7.25 -20.23
CA ASP A 65 14.71 -5.93 -20.19
C ASP A 65 13.90 -5.71 -18.90
N LEU A 66 13.46 -4.47 -18.68
CA LEU A 66 12.74 -4.07 -17.48
C LEU A 66 11.41 -4.80 -17.29
N ALA A 67 10.66 -5.08 -18.36
CA ALA A 67 9.40 -5.81 -18.25
C ALA A 67 9.64 -7.27 -17.88
N SER A 68 10.64 -7.90 -18.50
CA SER A 68 11.05 -9.26 -18.17
C SER A 68 11.53 -9.38 -16.72
N GLN A 69 12.30 -8.41 -16.21
CA GLN A 69 12.71 -8.39 -14.81
C GLN A 69 11.51 -8.23 -13.87
N PHE A 70 10.66 -7.24 -14.13
CA PHE A 70 9.48 -6.97 -13.32
C PHE A 70 8.56 -8.20 -13.20
N ASN A 71 8.29 -8.88 -14.32
CA ASN A 71 7.45 -10.07 -14.33
C ASN A 71 8.09 -11.25 -13.58
N ARG A 72 9.42 -11.40 -13.62
CA ARG A 72 10.11 -12.42 -12.79
C ARG A 72 9.92 -12.13 -11.31
N ASP A 73 10.20 -10.89 -10.90
CA ASP A 73 10.09 -10.47 -9.50
C ASP A 73 8.64 -10.65 -9.00
N ARG A 74 7.64 -10.28 -9.80
CA ARG A 74 6.21 -10.48 -9.47
C ARG A 74 5.83 -11.96 -9.36
N LEU A 75 6.21 -12.79 -10.33
CA LEU A 75 5.88 -14.22 -10.27
C LEU A 75 6.58 -14.90 -9.09
N ASN A 76 7.83 -14.54 -8.81
CA ASN A 76 8.55 -14.99 -7.62
C ASN A 76 7.79 -14.62 -6.34
N ALA A 77 7.36 -13.36 -6.20
CA ALA A 77 6.56 -12.91 -5.08
C ALA A 77 5.26 -13.73 -4.91
N SER A 78 4.54 -13.95 -6.01
CA SER A 78 3.33 -14.79 -6.01
C SER A 78 3.59 -16.25 -5.63
N ILE A 79 4.72 -16.83 -6.03
CA ILE A 79 5.14 -18.17 -5.62
C ILE A 79 5.34 -18.22 -4.11
N TYR A 80 6.15 -17.32 -3.54
CA TYR A 80 6.41 -17.26 -2.10
C TYR A 80 5.13 -17.03 -1.29
N TYR A 81 4.27 -16.11 -1.72
CA TYR A 81 2.99 -15.86 -1.08
C TYR A 81 2.11 -17.10 -1.08
N LEU A 82 1.99 -17.78 -2.22
CA LEU A 82 1.15 -18.97 -2.35
C LEU A 82 1.69 -20.16 -1.54
N GLN A 83 3.02 -20.32 -1.46
CA GLN A 83 3.67 -21.28 -0.56
C GLN A 83 3.31 -21.02 0.90
N ALA A 84 3.36 -19.76 1.35
CA ALA A 84 2.92 -19.39 2.69
C ALA A 84 1.42 -19.66 2.91
N CYS A 85 0.56 -19.41 1.92
CA CYS A 85 -0.87 -19.78 1.97
C CYS A 85 -1.13 -21.30 2.01
N LEU A 86 -0.16 -22.11 1.57
CA LEU A 86 -0.18 -23.57 1.66
C LEU A 86 0.42 -24.09 2.98
N GLY A 87 0.91 -23.19 3.85
CA GLY A 87 1.44 -23.51 5.17
C GLY A 87 2.96 -23.64 5.24
N GLU A 88 3.68 -23.40 4.14
CA GLU A 88 5.14 -23.39 4.16
C GLU A 88 5.67 -22.28 5.06
N GLN A 89 6.66 -22.62 5.90
CA GLN A 89 7.26 -21.70 6.84
C GLN A 89 8.50 -21.05 6.23
N VAL A 90 8.30 -19.96 5.49
CA VAL A 90 9.40 -19.17 4.92
C VAL A 90 9.96 -18.22 6.00
N PRO A 91 11.28 -18.15 6.20
CA PRO A 91 11.90 -17.16 7.09
C PRO A 91 11.45 -15.74 6.77
N PHE A 92 11.27 -14.88 7.78
CA PHE A 92 10.68 -13.55 7.58
C PHE A 92 11.47 -12.68 6.61
N GLU A 93 12.80 -12.66 6.73
CA GLU A 93 13.65 -11.85 5.86
C GLU A 93 13.57 -12.29 4.41
N GLU A 94 13.62 -13.60 4.18
CA GLU A 94 13.44 -14.20 2.87
C GLU A 94 12.04 -13.91 2.30
N TYR A 95 11.00 -14.02 3.13
CA TYR A 95 9.62 -13.81 2.71
C TYR A 95 9.35 -12.36 2.31
N VAL A 96 9.80 -11.38 3.10
CA VAL A 96 9.66 -9.95 2.78
C VAL A 96 10.48 -9.60 1.54
N LEU A 97 11.73 -10.06 1.44
CA LEU A 97 12.58 -9.76 0.29
C LEU A 97 11.96 -10.29 -1.01
N ASN A 98 11.46 -11.53 -1.00
CA ASN A 98 10.94 -12.16 -2.20
C ASN A 98 9.54 -11.69 -2.59
N THR A 99 8.72 -11.20 -1.64
CA THR A 99 7.37 -10.68 -1.94
C THR A 99 7.36 -9.18 -2.23
N MET A 100 8.10 -8.38 -1.46
CA MET A 100 8.09 -6.91 -1.54
C MET A 100 9.31 -6.33 -2.26
N GLY A 101 10.32 -7.15 -2.57
CA GLY A 101 11.56 -6.70 -3.22
C GLY A 101 12.47 -5.88 -2.31
N ALA A 102 12.22 -5.85 -1.00
CA ALA A 102 12.95 -5.04 -0.04
C ALA A 102 13.37 -5.88 1.16
N ALA A 103 14.62 -5.74 1.61
CA ALA A 103 15.06 -6.37 2.85
C ALA A 103 14.32 -5.75 4.05
N PRO A 104 13.92 -6.55 5.06
CA PRO A 104 13.32 -5.97 6.23
C PRO A 104 14.34 -5.14 7.02
N LYS A 105 13.87 -4.04 7.59
CA LYS A 105 14.63 -3.05 8.35
C LYS A 105 13.79 -2.68 9.56
N ARG A 106 14.40 -2.74 10.74
CA ARG A 106 13.84 -2.13 11.94
C ARG A 106 14.21 -0.65 11.96
N PHE A 107 13.24 0.22 12.25
CA PHE A 107 13.53 1.62 12.56
C PHE A 107 14.19 1.75 13.91
N SER A 108 15.12 2.69 14.03
CA SER A 108 15.80 2.92 15.29
C SER A 108 14.83 3.39 16.37
N GLU A 109 15.16 3.08 17.64
CA GLU A 109 14.37 3.58 18.77
C GLU A 109 14.35 5.11 18.80
N LEU A 110 15.45 5.75 18.39
CA LEU A 110 15.56 7.20 18.31
C LEU A 110 14.52 7.80 17.36
N GLN A 111 14.39 7.26 16.14
CA GLN A 111 13.40 7.73 15.17
C GLN A 111 11.97 7.63 15.71
N LEU A 112 11.64 6.53 16.42
CA LEU A 112 10.31 6.36 17.01
C LEU A 112 10.07 7.35 18.16
N VAL A 113 11.08 7.58 19.00
CA VAL A 113 11.00 8.56 20.10
C VAL A 113 10.86 9.99 19.58
N GLU A 114 11.60 10.35 18.53
CA GLU A 114 11.50 11.66 17.87
C GLU A 114 10.11 11.87 17.26
N SER A 115 9.59 10.86 16.54
CA SER A 115 8.24 10.95 15.98
C SER A 115 7.17 11.04 17.08
N PHE A 116 7.32 10.30 18.18
CA PHE A 116 6.44 10.39 19.36
C PHE A 116 6.51 11.77 20.04
N ALA A 117 7.69 12.38 20.11
CA ALA A 117 7.87 13.73 20.65
C ALA A 117 7.18 14.79 19.78
N GLN A 118 7.31 14.69 18.46
CA GLN A 118 6.63 15.57 17.50
C GLN A 118 5.10 15.46 17.59
N VAL A 119 4.55 14.24 17.78
CA VAL A 119 3.10 14.09 18.06
C VAL A 119 2.71 14.82 19.34
N ASN A 120 3.52 14.72 20.41
CA ASN A 120 3.25 15.41 21.67
C ASN A 120 3.36 16.94 21.56
N GLU A 121 4.28 17.45 20.73
CA GLU A 121 4.41 18.88 20.46
C GLU A 121 3.12 19.43 19.82
N LEU A 122 2.66 18.81 18.73
CA LEU A 122 1.41 19.19 18.06
C LEU A 122 0.19 19.06 18.99
N LEU A 123 0.06 17.95 19.72
CA LEU A 123 -1.03 17.81 20.69
C LEU A 123 -0.93 18.86 21.83
N GLY A 124 0.27 19.31 22.17
CA GLY A 124 0.51 20.34 23.16
C GLY A 124 -0.10 21.69 22.80
N GLU A 125 -0.17 22.03 21.51
CA GLU A 125 -0.80 23.28 21.02
C GLU A 125 -2.30 23.38 21.39
N ILE A 126 -2.96 22.23 21.52
CA ILE A 126 -4.36 22.12 21.94
C ILE A 126 -4.52 21.63 23.39
N GLY A 127 -3.44 21.69 24.19
CA GLY A 127 -3.44 21.34 25.60
C GLY A 127 -3.58 19.83 25.90
N LEU A 128 -3.23 18.98 24.93
CA LEU A 128 -3.27 17.51 25.06
C LEU A 128 -1.86 16.92 25.12
N ARG A 129 -1.77 15.64 25.48
CA ARG A 129 -0.55 14.82 25.37
C ARG A 129 -0.88 13.46 24.77
N PHE A 130 0.07 12.85 24.10
CA PHE A 130 -0.09 11.49 23.57
C PHE A 130 0.09 10.48 24.71
N SER A 131 -0.93 10.34 25.54
CA SER A 131 -0.94 9.53 26.76
C SER A 131 -2.37 9.16 27.14
N SER A 132 -2.58 8.01 27.75
CA SER A 132 -3.92 7.42 27.96
C SER A 132 -4.90 8.35 28.69
N GLU A 133 -4.39 9.22 29.56
CA GLU A 133 -5.16 10.19 30.34
C GLU A 133 -5.90 11.20 29.46
N TYR A 134 -5.38 11.49 28.27
CA TYR A 134 -5.94 12.47 27.34
C TYR A 134 -6.79 11.83 26.23
N LYS A 135 -6.98 10.50 26.25
CA LYS A 135 -7.66 9.76 25.17
C LYS A 135 -9.07 10.27 24.88
N GLU A 136 -9.89 10.47 25.90
CA GLU A 136 -11.27 10.96 25.73
C GLU A 136 -11.30 12.39 25.17
N ALA A 137 -10.42 13.26 25.69
CA ALA A 137 -10.29 14.63 25.21
C ALA A 137 -9.81 14.69 23.75
N TYR A 138 -8.85 13.83 23.39
CA TYR A 138 -8.40 13.65 22.01
C TYR A 138 -9.53 13.18 21.10
N GLN A 139 -10.29 12.16 21.51
CA GLN A 139 -11.43 11.66 20.72
C GLN A 139 -12.47 12.77 20.47
N LYS A 140 -12.72 13.62 21.45
CA LYS A 140 -13.65 14.75 21.31
C LYS A 140 -13.11 15.88 20.43
N GLN A 141 -11.82 16.20 20.52
CA GLN A 141 -11.23 17.36 19.85
C GLN A 141 -10.68 17.07 18.47
N CYS A 142 -10.16 15.86 18.21
CA CYS A 142 -9.40 15.55 17.00
C CYS A 142 -10.15 14.62 16.03
N LEU A 143 -11.23 13.96 16.47
CA LEU A 143 -12.04 13.11 15.59
C LEU A 143 -13.23 13.87 15.01
N ILE A 144 -13.67 13.43 13.83
CA ILE A 144 -14.89 13.90 13.19
C ILE A 144 -16.07 13.14 13.81
N SER A 145 -17.00 13.86 14.44
CA SER A 145 -18.21 13.29 15.03
C SER A 145 -19.38 13.18 14.05
N ASP A 146 -19.46 14.08 13.07
CA ASP A 146 -20.49 14.07 12.03
C ASP A 146 -19.99 13.38 10.75
N LYS A 147 -20.63 12.27 10.39
CA LYS A 147 -20.32 11.49 9.19
C LYS A 147 -20.48 12.30 7.90
N SER A 148 -21.47 13.20 7.85
CA SER A 148 -21.74 14.01 6.65
C SER A 148 -20.56 14.94 6.35
N SER A 149 -19.95 15.49 7.40
CA SER A 149 -18.72 16.26 7.30
C SER A 149 -17.54 15.47 6.75
N VAL A 150 -17.42 14.16 7.01
CA VAL A 150 -16.36 13.32 6.42
C VAL A 150 -16.47 13.31 4.90
N LYS A 151 -17.68 13.09 4.36
CA LYS A 151 -17.93 13.07 2.92
C LYS A 151 -17.64 14.42 2.27
N GLU A 152 -18.12 15.51 2.86
CA GLU A 152 -17.86 16.86 2.36
C GLU A 152 -16.36 17.19 2.33
N LYS A 153 -15.66 16.91 3.43
CA LYS A 153 -14.21 17.14 3.54
C LYS A 153 -13.43 16.31 2.53
N ILE A 154 -13.77 15.04 2.32
CA ILE A 154 -13.11 14.21 1.31
C ILE A 154 -13.27 14.87 -0.06
N ASN A 155 -14.50 15.21 -0.47
CA ASN A 155 -14.75 15.83 -1.77
C ASN A 155 -13.97 17.15 -1.96
N GLN A 156 -13.88 17.98 -0.92
CA GLN A 156 -13.08 19.21 -0.95
C GLN A 156 -11.58 18.91 -1.13
N GLN A 157 -11.07 17.93 -0.40
CA GLN A 157 -9.65 17.56 -0.40
C GLN A 157 -9.22 16.89 -1.71
N LEU A 158 -10.11 16.15 -2.39
CA LEU A 158 -9.83 15.58 -3.72
C LEU A 158 -9.40 16.67 -4.71
N GLY A 159 -10.15 17.79 -4.77
CA GLY A 159 -9.83 18.92 -5.64
C GLY A 159 -8.51 19.61 -5.26
N LYS A 160 -8.26 19.80 -3.96
CA LYS A 160 -7.00 20.40 -3.44
C LYS A 160 -5.80 19.58 -3.91
N TRP A 161 -5.76 18.29 -3.59
CA TRP A 161 -4.61 17.44 -3.89
C TRP A 161 -4.41 17.21 -5.39
N LEU A 162 -5.50 17.08 -6.17
CA LEU A 162 -5.39 16.97 -7.61
C LEU A 162 -4.75 18.23 -8.23
N ASN A 163 -5.08 19.42 -7.71
CA ASN A 163 -4.47 20.67 -8.13
C ASN A 163 -2.98 20.78 -7.75
N HIS A 164 -2.56 20.19 -6.64
CA HIS A 164 -1.13 20.11 -6.33
C HIS A 164 -0.42 19.12 -7.25
N LEU A 165 -0.99 17.93 -7.46
CA LEU A 165 -0.42 16.90 -8.32
C LEU A 165 -0.28 17.36 -9.79
N SER A 166 -1.27 18.11 -10.31
CA SER A 166 -1.28 18.59 -11.69
C SER A 166 -0.15 19.58 -12.03
N LYS A 167 0.53 20.14 -11.03
CA LYS A 167 1.74 20.96 -11.22
C LYS A 167 2.96 20.14 -11.59
N HIS A 168 2.93 18.83 -11.32
CA HIS A 168 4.06 17.93 -11.54
C HIS A 168 3.81 16.94 -12.68
N ILE A 169 2.56 16.48 -12.86
CA ILE A 169 2.22 15.51 -13.89
C ILE A 169 1.05 16.00 -14.74
N THR A 170 0.95 15.48 -15.96
CA THR A 170 -0.30 15.57 -16.73
C THR A 170 -1.30 14.59 -16.14
N VAL A 171 -2.30 15.10 -15.44
CA VAL A 171 -3.38 14.29 -14.87
C VAL A 171 -4.24 13.73 -16.00
N PRO A 172 -4.48 12.41 -16.04
CA PRO A 172 -5.33 11.78 -17.05
C PRO A 172 -6.81 12.15 -16.88
N GLU A 173 -7.61 11.89 -17.91
CA GLU A 173 -9.07 11.89 -17.77
C GLU A 173 -9.51 10.80 -16.79
N LEU A 174 -10.38 11.15 -15.83
CA LEU A 174 -10.78 10.32 -14.69
C LEU A 174 -12.21 9.77 -14.84
N ASP A 175 -12.72 9.64 -16.08
CA ASP A 175 -14.10 9.23 -16.37
C ASP A 175 -14.45 7.83 -15.86
N HIS A 176 -13.45 6.97 -15.66
CA HIS A 176 -13.59 5.63 -15.11
C HIS A 176 -13.31 5.55 -13.60
N VAL A 177 -13.11 6.67 -12.93
CA VAL A 177 -12.80 6.74 -11.50
C VAL A 177 -14.01 7.27 -10.73
N SER A 178 -14.37 6.57 -9.65
CA SER A 178 -15.48 6.96 -8.80
C SER A 178 -15.10 6.95 -7.32
N VAL A 179 -15.81 7.78 -6.54
CA VAL A 179 -15.71 7.79 -5.08
C VAL A 179 -17.09 7.52 -4.51
N SER A 180 -17.20 6.47 -3.70
CA SER A 180 -18.46 6.06 -3.07
C SER A 180 -18.33 5.99 -1.56
N PHE A 181 -19.48 6.08 -0.90
CA PHE A 181 -19.59 6.07 0.55
C PHE A 181 -20.50 4.93 0.98
N ALA A 182 -20.06 4.17 1.98
CA ALA A 182 -20.77 3.03 2.53
C ALA A 182 -21.03 3.23 4.02
N ASP A 183 -22.06 2.59 4.55
CA ASP A 183 -22.29 2.48 6.00
C ASP A 183 -22.39 0.99 6.34
N VAL A 184 -21.22 0.34 6.47
CA VAL A 184 -21.11 -1.11 6.64
C VAL A 184 -20.37 -1.41 7.93
N ASP A 185 -20.95 -2.24 8.80
CA ASP A 185 -20.30 -2.70 10.02
C ASP A 185 -19.16 -3.69 9.69
N ALA A 186 -18.02 -3.13 9.28
CA ALA A 186 -16.83 -3.85 8.90
C ALA A 186 -15.58 -3.19 9.47
N TYR A 187 -14.48 -3.95 9.51
CA TYR A 187 -13.22 -3.47 10.08
C TYR A 187 -12.50 -2.43 9.21
N TRP A 188 -12.76 -2.40 7.89
CA TRP A 188 -12.10 -1.51 6.95
C TRP A 188 -12.67 -0.09 7.00
N SER A 189 -11.77 0.90 6.89
CA SER A 189 -12.10 2.33 6.77
C SER A 189 -12.35 2.73 5.33
N ASN A 190 -11.54 2.22 4.43
CA ASN A 190 -11.57 2.49 3.01
C ASN A 190 -10.88 1.34 2.27
N TRP A 191 -11.14 1.25 0.98
CA TRP A 191 -10.30 0.50 0.05
C TRP A 191 -10.48 1.09 -1.34
N VAL A 192 -9.48 0.85 -2.18
CA VAL A 192 -9.47 1.20 -3.59
C VAL A 192 -9.26 -0.09 -4.38
N ASN A 193 -10.05 -0.31 -5.43
CA ASN A 193 -9.80 -1.39 -6.38
C ASN A 193 -10.49 -1.07 -7.72
N GLY A 194 -10.36 -1.98 -8.69
CA GLY A 194 -11.25 -1.97 -9.85
C GLY A 194 -10.64 -2.54 -11.11
N SER A 195 -11.32 -2.31 -12.23
CA SER A 195 -10.87 -2.77 -13.52
C SER A 195 -11.16 -1.75 -14.63
N VAL A 196 -10.42 -1.83 -15.74
CA VAL A 196 -10.74 -1.03 -16.94
C VAL A 196 -12.12 -1.32 -17.52
N ARG A 197 -12.76 -2.42 -17.13
CA ARG A 197 -14.12 -2.79 -17.58
C ARG A 197 -15.21 -2.20 -16.68
N ASP A 198 -14.98 -2.22 -15.38
CA ASP A 198 -15.99 -1.88 -14.37
C ASP A 198 -15.79 -0.46 -13.79
N GLY A 199 -14.63 0.14 -14.05
CA GLY A 199 -14.16 1.35 -13.40
C GLY A 199 -13.30 1.06 -12.18
N PHE A 200 -12.63 2.11 -11.70
CA PHE A 200 -11.87 2.14 -10.46
C PHE A 200 -12.68 2.88 -9.39
N GLU A 201 -12.76 2.31 -8.19
CA GLU A 201 -13.58 2.84 -7.11
C GLU A 201 -12.75 3.01 -5.84
N LEU A 202 -12.80 4.22 -5.28
CA LEU A 202 -12.48 4.46 -3.88
C LEU A 202 -13.77 4.38 -3.07
N ARG A 203 -13.85 3.38 -2.20
CA ARG A 203 -15.00 3.20 -1.30
C ARG A 203 -14.63 3.56 0.12
N VAL A 204 -15.38 4.49 0.73
CA VAL A 204 -15.13 5.00 2.09
C VAL A 204 -16.23 4.56 3.05
N ASN A 205 -15.86 3.91 4.14
CA ASN A 205 -16.78 3.42 5.16
C ASN A 205 -17.06 4.48 6.23
N LEU A 206 -18.31 4.93 6.30
CA LEU A 206 -18.78 5.90 7.28
C LEU A 206 -19.42 5.22 8.51
N HIS A 207 -19.28 3.90 8.70
CA HIS A 207 -19.87 3.22 9.86
C HIS A 207 -19.35 3.79 11.20
N PRO A 208 -20.18 3.92 12.27
CA PRO A 208 -19.79 4.61 13.50
C PRO A 208 -18.58 4.01 14.23
N ARG A 209 -18.23 2.75 13.93
CA ARG A 209 -17.03 2.09 14.44
C ARG A 209 -15.74 2.64 13.84
N VAL A 210 -15.80 3.16 12.61
CA VAL A 210 -14.66 3.76 11.91
C VAL A 210 -14.50 5.18 12.43
N LYS A 211 -13.30 5.49 12.91
CA LYS A 211 -12.98 6.81 13.49
C LYS A 211 -12.09 7.57 12.51
N TYR A 212 -12.54 8.75 12.11
CA TYR A 212 -11.79 9.64 11.23
C TYR A 212 -11.19 10.79 12.02
N LEU A 213 -9.88 11.00 11.88
CA LEU A 213 -9.25 12.24 12.32
C LEU A 213 -9.74 13.39 11.44
N LYS A 214 -9.77 14.61 11.99
CA LYS A 214 -10.20 15.80 11.25
C LYS A 214 -9.37 16.07 9.99
N GLY A 215 -8.07 15.75 10.01
CA GLY A 215 -7.17 15.82 8.86
C GLY A 215 -7.14 14.56 7.98
N ALA A 216 -7.71 13.43 8.42
CA ALA A 216 -7.68 12.18 7.65
C ALA A 216 -8.26 12.28 6.24
N PRO A 217 -9.33 13.06 5.97
CA PRO A 217 -9.81 13.28 4.59
C PRO A 217 -8.73 13.81 3.63
N SER A 218 -7.81 14.64 4.11
CA SER A 218 -6.71 15.19 3.33
C SER A 218 -5.71 14.09 2.95
N LEU A 219 -5.26 13.31 3.94
CA LEU A 219 -4.36 12.19 3.72
C LEU A 219 -4.98 11.13 2.80
N LEU A 220 -6.26 10.84 2.98
CA LEU A 220 -7.00 9.88 2.15
C LEU A 220 -7.11 10.36 0.71
N ALA A 221 -7.39 11.64 0.47
CA ALA A 221 -7.42 12.20 -0.88
C ALA A 221 -6.04 12.15 -1.56
N ALA A 222 -4.96 12.45 -0.83
CA ALA A 222 -3.61 12.31 -1.36
C ALA A 222 -3.26 10.84 -1.65
N HIS A 223 -3.45 9.95 -0.68
CA HIS A 223 -3.04 8.55 -0.78
C HIS A 223 -3.90 7.77 -1.79
N GLU A 224 -5.22 7.72 -1.57
CA GLU A 224 -6.10 6.83 -2.36
C GLU A 224 -6.39 7.41 -3.73
N TYR A 225 -6.70 8.70 -3.82
CA TYR A 225 -7.11 9.30 -5.08
C TYR A 225 -5.92 9.69 -5.94
N CYS A 226 -5.01 10.52 -5.40
CA CYS A 226 -3.84 10.95 -6.15
C CYS A 226 -2.78 9.84 -6.27
N GLY A 227 -2.55 9.08 -5.21
CA GLY A 227 -1.54 8.01 -5.17
C GLY A 227 -1.94 6.76 -5.96
N HIS A 228 -3.16 6.26 -5.77
CA HIS A 228 -3.62 5.03 -6.42
C HIS A 228 -4.49 5.29 -7.65
N LEU A 229 -5.65 5.94 -7.52
CA LEU A 229 -6.63 6.05 -8.63
C LEU A 229 -6.09 6.79 -9.85
N VAL A 230 -5.46 7.95 -9.67
CA VAL A 230 -4.83 8.69 -10.77
C VAL A 230 -3.70 7.89 -11.40
N GLN A 231 -2.92 7.16 -10.59
CA GLN A 231 -1.81 6.35 -11.06
C GLN A 231 -2.28 5.17 -11.92
N VAL A 232 -3.23 4.37 -11.43
CA VAL A 232 -3.72 3.20 -12.18
C VAL A 232 -4.50 3.59 -13.42
N GLN A 233 -5.19 4.74 -13.39
CA GLN A 233 -5.83 5.31 -14.58
C GLN A 233 -4.78 5.72 -15.63
N GLN A 234 -3.69 6.36 -15.22
CA GLN A 234 -2.58 6.69 -16.13
C GLN A 234 -1.95 5.44 -16.74
N TRP A 235 -1.76 4.38 -15.95
CA TRP A 235 -1.24 3.10 -16.45
C TRP A 235 -2.19 2.43 -17.43
N ALA A 236 -3.50 2.42 -17.15
CA ALA A 236 -4.50 1.89 -18.07
C ALA A 236 -4.47 2.61 -19.43
N LEU A 237 -4.39 3.95 -19.42
CA LEU A 237 -4.26 4.73 -20.65
C LEU A 237 -2.96 4.44 -21.40
N ASN A 238 -1.85 4.34 -20.67
CA ASN A 238 -0.57 3.98 -21.25
C ASN A 238 -0.58 2.58 -21.90
N MET A 239 -1.28 1.61 -21.30
CA MET A 239 -1.49 0.28 -21.91
C MET A 239 -2.35 0.38 -23.16
N ALA A 240 -3.44 1.14 -23.11
CA ALA A 240 -4.33 1.34 -24.25
C ALA A 240 -3.60 2.01 -25.44
N HIS A 241 -2.67 2.91 -25.17
CA HIS A 241 -1.82 3.56 -26.18
C HIS A 241 -0.58 2.74 -26.59
N GLY A 242 -0.35 1.58 -25.99
CA GLY A 242 0.81 0.73 -26.26
C GLY A 242 2.15 1.32 -25.80
N THR A 243 2.14 2.28 -24.86
CA THR A 243 3.37 2.86 -24.30
C THR A 243 3.94 2.06 -23.14
N ILE A 244 3.11 1.19 -22.52
CA ILE A 244 3.58 0.21 -21.53
C ILE A 244 3.06 -1.18 -21.87
N GLU A 245 3.90 -2.19 -21.63
CA GLU A 245 3.60 -3.59 -21.93
C GLU A 245 2.39 -4.09 -21.12
N PRO A 246 1.43 -4.82 -21.72
CA PRO A 246 0.28 -5.37 -21.00
C PRO A 246 0.63 -6.28 -19.83
N SER A 247 1.85 -6.81 -19.77
CA SER A 247 2.33 -7.63 -18.64
C SER A 247 2.34 -6.87 -17.30
N TYR A 248 2.39 -5.54 -17.33
CA TYR A 248 2.23 -4.69 -16.14
C TYR A 248 0.78 -4.60 -15.64
N GLY A 249 -0.20 -5.08 -16.41
CA GLY A 249 -1.63 -4.79 -16.27
C GLY A 249 -2.40 -5.40 -15.10
N PHE A 250 -1.72 -5.89 -14.09
CA PHE A 250 -2.34 -6.23 -12.81
C PHE A 250 -1.59 -5.58 -11.68
N SER A 251 -2.24 -5.31 -10.58
CA SER A 251 -1.57 -5.22 -9.28
C SER A 251 -2.01 -6.37 -8.39
N THR A 252 -1.12 -6.76 -7.48
CA THR A 252 -1.47 -7.59 -6.34
C THR A 252 -0.89 -6.96 -5.09
N VAL A 253 -1.51 -7.20 -3.93
CA VAL A 253 -1.03 -6.70 -2.64
C VAL A 253 0.13 -7.53 -2.06
N HIS A 254 0.54 -8.60 -2.74
CA HIS A 254 1.62 -9.50 -2.31
C HIS A 254 2.82 -9.48 -3.28
N SER A 255 2.96 -8.42 -4.07
CA SER A 255 3.98 -8.31 -5.11
C SER A 255 4.82 -7.03 -5.02
N PRO A 256 6.00 -6.98 -5.69
CA PRO A 256 7.00 -5.94 -5.44
C PRO A 256 6.56 -4.53 -5.86
N GLU A 257 5.58 -4.38 -6.75
CA GLU A 257 5.01 -3.08 -7.08
C GLU A 257 4.29 -2.42 -5.91
N ALA A 258 3.81 -3.18 -4.92
CA ALA A 258 3.19 -2.63 -3.72
C ALA A 258 4.17 -1.74 -2.95
N PHE A 259 5.48 -2.03 -3.01
CA PHE A 259 6.50 -1.15 -2.44
C PHE A 259 6.46 0.24 -3.08
N MET A 260 6.33 0.31 -4.41
CA MET A 260 6.23 1.59 -5.11
C MET A 260 4.88 2.26 -4.86
N MET A 261 3.78 1.53 -5.02
CA MET A 261 2.43 2.09 -4.94
C MET A 261 2.15 2.69 -3.56
N GLU A 262 2.35 1.90 -2.50
CA GLU A 262 2.08 2.38 -1.13
C GLU A 262 3.07 3.47 -0.71
N GLY A 263 4.35 3.32 -1.07
CA GLY A 263 5.37 4.31 -0.75
C GLY A 263 5.14 5.65 -1.44
N LEU A 264 4.78 5.63 -2.73
CA LEU A 264 4.47 6.83 -3.48
C LEU A 264 3.19 7.49 -2.95
N ALA A 265 2.13 6.72 -2.74
CA ALA A 265 0.86 7.23 -2.22
C ALA A 265 1.04 7.90 -0.85
N ASP A 266 1.78 7.27 0.08
CA ASP A 266 2.04 7.85 1.40
C ASP A 266 2.97 9.08 1.33
N VAL A 267 3.92 9.16 0.38
CA VAL A 267 4.88 10.28 0.34
C VAL A 267 4.28 11.58 -0.22
N LEU A 268 3.17 11.51 -0.97
CA LEU A 268 2.59 12.70 -1.64
C LEU A 268 2.30 13.84 -0.66
N VAL A 269 1.87 13.53 0.57
CA VAL A 269 1.56 14.53 1.61
C VAL A 269 2.79 15.25 2.19
N TYR A 270 4.00 14.83 1.81
CA TYR A 270 5.28 15.42 2.20
C TYR A 270 5.94 16.19 1.06
N ILE A 271 5.55 15.95 -0.19
CA ILE A 271 6.31 16.42 -1.37
C ILE A 271 5.53 17.33 -2.30
N LEU A 272 4.19 17.35 -2.20
CA LEU A 272 3.33 18.18 -3.06
C LEU A 272 2.91 19.51 -2.41
N VAL A 273 3.09 19.62 -1.09
CA VAL A 273 2.71 20.79 -0.30
C VAL A 273 3.77 21.06 0.76
N ASP A 274 3.99 22.34 1.04
CA ASP A 274 4.80 22.74 2.19
C ASP A 274 3.99 22.63 3.49
N ASP A 275 4.68 22.47 4.62
CA ASP A 275 4.05 22.37 5.95
C ASP A 275 3.18 23.59 6.29
N ALA A 276 3.55 24.76 5.78
CA ALA A 276 2.81 26.01 5.97
C ALA A 276 1.44 26.02 5.24
N GLU A 277 1.24 25.15 4.25
CA GLU A 277 -0.03 25.00 3.52
C GLU A 277 -0.99 24.00 4.20
N LEU A 278 -0.51 23.24 5.18
CA LEU A 278 -1.30 22.30 5.95
C LEU A 278 -1.87 22.97 7.19
N ASP A 279 -3.17 22.79 7.43
CA ASP A 279 -3.75 23.20 8.70
C ASP A 279 -3.29 22.28 9.86
N PHE A 280 -3.61 22.68 11.09
CA PHE A 280 -3.24 21.92 12.29
C PHE A 280 -3.73 20.45 12.24
N ASP A 281 -4.97 20.22 11.80
CA ASP A 281 -5.57 18.89 11.78
C ASP A 281 -4.88 18.00 10.73
N GLU A 282 -4.51 18.56 9.58
CA GLU A 282 -3.73 17.92 8.51
C GLU A 282 -2.31 17.58 8.99
N GLN A 283 -1.62 18.51 9.64
CA GLN A 283 -0.28 18.29 10.21
C GLN A 283 -0.29 17.19 11.27
N LEU A 284 -1.24 17.24 12.22
CA LEU A 284 -1.40 16.22 13.25
C LEU A 284 -1.70 14.85 12.66
N ALA A 285 -2.62 14.77 11.70
CA ALA A 285 -2.95 13.51 11.04
C ALA A 285 -1.74 12.92 10.29
N ARG A 286 -0.97 13.74 9.58
CA ARG A 286 0.26 13.35 8.88
C ARG A 286 1.30 12.80 9.86
N GLN A 287 1.55 13.52 10.96
CA GLN A 287 2.53 13.11 11.96
C GLN A 287 2.12 11.83 12.71
N LEU A 288 0.85 11.69 13.06
CA LEU A 288 0.32 10.44 13.64
C LEU A 288 0.43 9.27 12.67
N SER A 289 0.18 9.49 11.38
CA SER A 289 0.36 8.47 10.35
C SER A 289 1.80 8.01 10.30
N TRP A 290 2.76 8.94 10.23
CA TRP A 290 4.20 8.62 10.25
C TRP A 290 4.61 7.81 11.48
N HIS A 291 4.23 8.27 12.68
CA HIS A 291 4.48 7.57 13.93
C HIS A 291 3.91 6.14 13.92
N SER A 292 2.67 5.99 13.41
CA SER A 292 2.00 4.70 13.27
C SER A 292 2.72 3.77 12.28
N ARG A 293 3.25 4.28 11.17
CA ARG A 293 4.05 3.51 10.21
C ARG A 293 5.34 2.99 10.85
N LEU A 294 6.08 3.85 11.55
CA LEU A 294 7.30 3.48 12.28
C LEU A 294 7.03 2.40 13.32
N LEU A 295 6.00 2.60 14.15
CA LEU A 295 5.62 1.63 15.18
C LEU A 295 5.19 0.31 14.55
N SER A 296 4.28 0.33 13.57
CA SER A 296 3.76 -0.86 12.90
C SER A 296 4.86 -1.68 12.23
N ASN A 297 5.85 -1.03 11.64
CA ASN A 297 7.03 -1.68 11.07
C ASN A 297 7.87 -2.37 12.15
N ASN A 298 8.16 -1.69 13.25
CA ASN A 298 8.92 -2.27 14.36
C ASN A 298 8.18 -3.45 15.00
N ILE A 299 6.85 -3.37 15.15
CA ILE A 299 6.03 -4.48 15.66
C ILE A 299 6.13 -5.71 14.75
N HIS A 300 6.00 -5.54 13.43
CA HIS A 300 6.22 -6.63 12.46
C HIS A 300 7.60 -7.26 12.62
N TYR A 301 8.64 -6.42 12.63
CA TYR A 301 10.01 -6.89 12.71
C TYR A 301 10.22 -7.69 14.00
N LEU A 302 9.82 -7.16 15.16
CA LEU A 302 10.03 -7.78 16.46
C LEU A 302 9.32 -9.14 16.55
N ILE A 303 8.03 -9.22 16.20
CA ILE A 303 7.26 -10.48 16.33
C ILE A 303 7.77 -11.56 15.37
N ASN A 304 8.23 -11.17 14.18
CA ASN A 304 8.72 -12.11 13.18
C ASN A 304 10.22 -12.48 13.34
N THR A 305 10.95 -11.83 14.26
CA THR A 305 12.37 -12.11 14.57
C THR A 305 12.56 -12.75 15.94
N GLY A 306 11.49 -13.33 16.50
CA GLY A 306 11.56 -14.19 17.69
C GLY A 306 11.33 -13.49 19.03
N HIS A 307 10.91 -12.22 19.06
CA HIS A 307 10.48 -11.60 20.31
C HIS A 307 9.16 -12.21 20.79
N SER A 308 8.98 -12.28 22.11
CA SER A 308 7.75 -12.82 22.67
C SER A 308 6.57 -11.87 22.42
N PHE A 309 5.36 -12.43 22.30
CA PHE A 309 4.13 -11.65 22.21
C PHE A 309 4.02 -10.60 23.34
N ARG A 310 4.41 -10.97 24.56
CA ARG A 310 4.35 -10.10 25.74
C ARG A 310 5.29 -8.90 25.60
N ASP A 311 6.50 -9.10 25.10
CA ASP A 311 7.46 -8.01 24.89
C ASP A 311 6.99 -7.06 23.79
N VAL A 312 6.48 -7.61 22.69
CA VAL A 312 5.92 -6.83 21.57
C VAL A 312 4.68 -6.06 22.00
N PHE A 313 3.80 -6.67 22.81
CA PHE A 313 2.62 -6.01 23.36
C PHE A 313 2.99 -4.82 24.25
N ALA A 314 3.96 -5.00 25.16
CA ALA A 314 4.46 -3.93 26.01
C ALA A 314 5.09 -2.79 25.19
N TYR A 315 5.85 -3.14 24.14
CA TYR A 315 6.43 -2.18 23.20
C TYR A 315 5.34 -1.39 22.46
N TYR A 316 4.30 -2.06 21.96
CA TYR A 316 3.17 -1.41 21.29
C TYR A 316 2.49 -0.42 22.23
N ARG A 317 2.11 -0.87 23.44
CA ARG A 317 1.38 -0.06 24.41
C ARG A 317 2.14 1.19 24.83
N LYS A 318 3.48 1.11 24.92
CA LYS A 318 4.34 2.26 25.22
C LYS A 318 4.21 3.37 24.18
N TYR A 319 4.11 3.02 22.90
CA TYR A 319 4.16 3.98 21.80
C TYR A 319 2.80 4.27 21.13
N ALA A 320 1.74 3.56 21.49
CA ALA A 320 0.37 3.85 21.04
C ALA A 320 -0.60 3.90 22.24
N PRO A 321 -0.50 4.92 23.11
CA PRO A 321 -1.27 4.99 24.34
C PRO A 321 -2.79 5.17 24.14
N PHE A 322 -3.22 5.50 22.93
CA PHE A 322 -4.64 5.54 22.56
C PHE A 322 -5.17 4.20 22.02
N ALA A 323 -4.32 3.23 21.70
CA ALA A 323 -4.76 1.93 21.21
C ALA A 323 -5.42 1.11 22.34
N GLU A 324 -6.45 0.34 21.99
CA GLU A 324 -7.07 -0.61 22.92
C GLU A 324 -6.30 -1.93 22.93
N ASP A 325 -6.28 -2.61 24.08
CA ASP A 325 -5.56 -3.87 24.24
C ASP A 325 -5.99 -4.91 23.21
N VAL A 326 -7.30 -5.08 22.98
CA VAL A 326 -7.84 -6.00 21.96
C VAL A 326 -7.36 -5.66 20.54
N THR A 327 -7.19 -4.37 20.23
CA THR A 327 -6.66 -3.92 18.94
C THR A 327 -5.18 -4.24 18.82
N ILE A 328 -4.40 -4.05 19.90
CA ILE A 328 -2.98 -4.41 19.95
C ILE A 328 -2.83 -5.92 19.76
N GLU A 329 -3.61 -6.74 20.48
CA GLU A 329 -3.55 -8.19 20.40
C GLU A 329 -3.85 -8.71 18.98
N SER A 330 -4.93 -8.23 18.36
CA SER A 330 -5.26 -8.60 16.97
C SER A 330 -4.16 -8.15 16.02
N SER A 331 -3.71 -6.91 16.16
CA SER A 331 -2.65 -6.31 15.33
C SER A 331 -1.36 -7.14 15.37
N ILE A 332 -0.92 -7.62 16.53
CA ILE A 332 0.28 -8.45 16.65
C ILE A 332 0.05 -9.85 16.03
N ARG A 333 -1.09 -10.48 16.30
CA ARG A 333 -1.42 -11.81 15.78
C ARG A 333 -1.51 -11.84 14.26
N ASP A 334 -2.15 -10.84 13.67
CA ASP A 334 -2.38 -10.80 12.23
C ASP A 334 -1.03 -10.63 11.49
N ARG A 335 -0.09 -9.87 12.06
CA ARG A 335 1.27 -9.66 11.52
C ARG A 335 2.19 -10.88 11.58
N SER A 336 1.85 -11.89 12.39
CA SER A 336 2.63 -13.13 12.51
C SER A 336 2.03 -14.29 11.73
N ASN A 337 0.69 -14.36 11.65
CA ASN A 337 0.00 -15.57 11.19
C ASN A 337 -0.67 -15.43 9.83
N ASP A 338 -1.01 -14.22 9.39
CA ASP A 338 -1.62 -14.00 8.08
C ASP A 338 -0.52 -13.87 7.01
N PRO A 339 -0.45 -14.77 5.99
CA PRO A 339 0.53 -14.67 4.92
C PRO A 339 0.56 -13.30 4.23
N LEU A 340 -0.59 -12.65 4.07
CA LEU A 340 -0.66 -11.32 3.48
C LEU A 340 -0.22 -10.25 4.48
N GLY A 341 -0.83 -10.26 5.67
CA GLY A 341 -0.52 -9.34 6.75
C GLY A 341 0.96 -9.27 7.08
N ARG A 342 1.68 -10.41 7.05
CA ARG A 342 3.11 -10.52 7.37
C ARG A 342 4.03 -9.67 6.49
N THR A 343 3.63 -9.30 5.27
CA THR A 343 4.46 -8.52 4.33
C THR A 343 3.78 -7.25 3.82
N TYR A 344 2.49 -7.29 3.50
CA TYR A 344 1.80 -6.14 2.91
C TYR A 344 1.70 -4.98 3.89
N GLN A 345 1.25 -5.23 5.12
CA GLN A 345 1.19 -4.16 6.14
C GLN A 345 2.59 -3.66 6.55
N TYR A 346 3.60 -4.52 6.42
CA TYR A 346 4.99 -4.17 6.69
C TYR A 346 5.54 -3.17 5.67
N VAL A 347 5.17 -3.29 4.39
CA VAL A 347 5.78 -2.52 3.29
C VAL A 347 5.58 -1.01 3.44
N TYR A 348 4.44 -0.56 3.98
CA TYR A 348 4.11 0.86 4.15
C TYR A 348 5.21 1.66 4.85
N GLY A 349 5.78 1.13 5.93
CA GLY A 349 6.78 1.85 6.72
C GLY A 349 8.08 2.06 5.95
N ILE A 350 8.66 0.96 5.43
CA ILE A 350 9.93 1.02 4.69
C ILE A 350 9.80 1.72 3.33
N ALA A 351 8.66 1.61 2.67
CA ALA A 351 8.41 2.27 1.40
C ALA A 351 8.30 3.79 1.56
N LEU A 352 7.54 4.25 2.57
CA LEU A 352 7.48 5.68 2.88
C LEU A 352 8.85 6.24 3.27
N ASP A 353 9.60 5.57 4.16
CA ASP A 353 10.98 5.98 4.53
C ASP A 353 11.89 6.10 3.29
N TYR A 354 11.81 5.12 2.38
CA TYR A 354 12.57 5.13 1.14
C TYR A 354 12.24 6.37 0.29
N PHE A 355 10.97 6.64 0.03
CA PHE A 355 10.58 7.79 -0.80
C PHE A 355 10.84 9.14 -0.12
N ARG A 356 10.70 9.23 1.20
CA ARG A 356 11.09 10.44 1.95
C ARG A 356 12.57 10.75 1.78
N GLN A 357 13.45 9.76 1.89
CA GLN A 357 14.90 9.96 1.68
C GLN A 357 15.24 10.41 0.24
N VAL A 358 14.43 10.02 -0.74
CA VAL A 358 14.61 10.42 -2.14
C VAL A 358 14.09 11.83 -2.40
N PHE A 359 12.95 12.21 -1.83
CA PHE A 359 12.21 13.42 -2.27
C PHE A 359 12.13 14.55 -1.25
N GLU A 360 12.16 14.27 0.05
CA GLU A 360 11.97 15.29 1.07
C GLU A 360 13.11 16.32 1.01
N GLY A 361 12.76 17.60 0.91
CA GLY A 361 13.72 18.69 0.71
C GLY A 361 14.42 18.71 -0.65
N GLN A 362 13.97 17.92 -1.63
CA GLN A 362 14.61 17.77 -2.95
C GLN A 362 13.61 18.04 -4.10
N PRO A 363 13.14 19.29 -4.28
CA PRO A 363 12.12 19.64 -5.28
C PRO A 363 12.52 19.29 -6.72
N ASP A 364 13.82 19.41 -7.05
CA ASP A 364 14.32 19.02 -8.38
C ASP A 364 14.14 17.53 -8.64
N ARG A 365 14.33 16.68 -7.62
CA ARG A 365 14.08 15.23 -7.76
C ARG A 365 12.60 14.93 -7.89
N VAL A 366 11.74 15.65 -7.16
CA VAL A 366 10.28 15.52 -7.31
C VAL A 366 9.88 15.86 -8.75
N ALA A 367 10.33 17.00 -9.28
CA ALA A 367 10.04 17.43 -10.64
C ALA A 367 10.56 16.43 -11.70
N GLU A 368 11.75 15.85 -11.48
CA GLU A 368 12.33 14.90 -12.42
C GLU A 368 11.61 13.53 -12.40
N PHE A 369 11.36 12.97 -11.21
CA PHE A 369 11.01 11.56 -11.08
C PHE A 369 9.53 11.31 -10.85
N LEU A 370 8.78 12.22 -10.24
CA LEU A 370 7.35 12.02 -9.99
C LEU A 370 6.58 11.71 -11.29
N PRO A 371 6.80 12.42 -12.43
CA PRO A 371 6.16 12.05 -13.70
C PRO A 371 6.46 10.62 -14.13
N LYS A 372 7.71 10.16 -13.94
CA LYS A 372 8.17 8.82 -14.35
C LYS A 372 7.50 7.71 -13.53
N LEU A 373 7.23 7.96 -12.25
CA LEU A 373 6.55 7.01 -11.34
C LEU A 373 5.06 6.83 -11.66
N TYR A 374 4.44 7.81 -12.31
CA TYR A 374 3.06 7.68 -12.81
C TYR A 374 2.99 6.98 -14.18
N GLN A 375 4.10 6.74 -14.88
CA GLN A 375 4.06 6.14 -16.22
C GLN A 375 3.91 4.61 -16.21
N ARG A 376 4.49 3.92 -15.22
CA ARG A 376 4.47 2.45 -15.12
C ARG A 376 4.81 1.99 -13.71
N PRO A 377 4.49 0.74 -13.33
CA PRO A 377 4.98 0.15 -12.10
C PRO A 377 6.49 -0.14 -12.16
N TYR A 378 7.13 -0.10 -10.98
CA TYR A 378 8.54 -0.44 -10.79
C TYR A 378 8.68 -1.37 -9.57
N THR A 379 9.62 -2.32 -9.64
CA THR A 379 10.10 -3.01 -8.43
C THR A 379 11.08 -2.12 -7.67
N LYS A 380 11.37 -2.42 -6.40
CA LYS A 380 12.36 -1.64 -5.63
C LYS A 380 13.72 -1.60 -6.33
N THR A 381 14.22 -2.72 -6.85
CA THR A 381 15.49 -2.76 -7.60
C THR A 381 15.45 -1.82 -8.81
N GLN A 382 14.32 -1.74 -9.51
CA GLN A 382 14.17 -0.82 -10.64
C GLN A 382 14.06 0.64 -10.20
N LEU A 383 13.48 0.91 -9.03
CA LEU A 383 13.51 2.24 -8.40
C LEU A 383 14.93 2.64 -8.02
N ASP A 384 15.71 1.73 -7.42
CA ASP A 384 17.11 1.98 -7.06
C ASP A 384 17.92 2.34 -8.32
N GLN A 385 17.70 1.62 -9.43
CA GLN A 385 18.30 1.95 -10.73
C GLN A 385 17.82 3.30 -11.28
N LEU A 386 16.52 3.57 -11.23
CA LEU A 386 15.93 4.82 -11.71
C LEU A 386 16.50 6.03 -10.97
N PHE A 387 16.71 5.90 -9.66
CA PHE A 387 17.19 6.96 -8.79
C PHE A 387 18.71 7.03 -8.63
N GLY A 388 19.45 6.10 -9.23
CA GLY A 388 20.90 6.00 -9.11
C GLY A 388 21.37 5.64 -7.69
N LEU A 389 20.65 4.76 -6.99
CA LEU A 389 20.92 4.35 -5.60
C LEU A 389 21.61 2.98 -5.47
N ASN A 390 22.03 2.36 -6.57
CA ASN A 390 22.61 1.01 -6.58
C ASN A 390 23.91 0.84 -5.76
N ASP A 391 24.51 1.94 -5.27
CA ASP A 391 25.75 1.96 -4.49
C ASP A 391 25.51 2.16 -2.97
N ARG A 392 24.29 1.99 -2.45
CA ARG A 392 23.93 2.21 -1.03
C ARG A 392 23.53 0.96 -0.26
#